data_AF-A0A4Q3N6C5-F1
#
_entry.id   AF-A0A4Q3N6C5-F1
#
_cell.length_a   1.000
_cell.length_b   1.000
_cell.length_c   1.000
_cell.angle_alpha   90.00
_cell.angle_beta   90.00
_cell.angle_gamma   90.00
#
_symmetry.space_group_name_H-M   'P 1'
#
loop_
_entity.id
_entity.type
_entity.pdbx_description
1 polymer ?
#
loop_
_entity_poly.entity_id
_entity_poly.type
_entity_poly.pdbx_seq_one_letter_code
_entity_poly.pdbx_strand_id
1 'polypeptide(L)' 'MSAMDSALQLITGQVRAAAAAGTALRVRGGGSKDFYGQPASGELLDTRPLAGITSYEPSELVVTVRAGTPL' A
#
# COMPACT_ATOMS: atom_id res chain seq x y z
N MET A 1 19.50 7.34 0.48
CA MET A 1 18.15 6.83 0.78
C MET A 1 17.44 6.62 -0.53
N SER A 2 17.09 5.39 -0.89
CA SER A 2 16.36 5.16 -2.14
C SER A 2 14.94 5.75 -2.01
N ALA A 3 14.35 6.20 -3.12
CA ALA A 3 12.95 6.67 -3.13
C ALA A 3 11.97 5.63 -2.55
N MET A 4 12.36 4.35 -2.58
CA MET A 4 11.62 3.21 -2.05
C MET A 4 11.62 3.15 -0.52
N ASP A 5 12.77 3.39 0.11
CA ASP A 5 12.87 3.49 1.57
C ASP A 5 12.01 4.66 2.07
N SER A 6 11.96 5.75 1.30
CA SER A 6 11.12 6.91 1.61
C SER A 6 9.63 6.57 1.59
N ALA A 7 9.14 5.81 0.61
CA ALA A 7 7.72 5.41 0.55
C ALA A 7 7.31 4.53 1.75
N LEU A 8 8.15 3.56 2.11
CA LEU A 8 7.89 2.70 3.26
C LEU A 8 7.90 3.49 4.57
N GLN A 9 8.84 4.43 4.75
CA GLN A 9 8.89 5.31 5.92
C GLN A 9 7.65 6.22 6.02
N LEU A 10 7.19 6.79 4.91
CA LEU A 10 5.99 7.63 4.88
C LEU A 10 4.74 6.85 5.30
N ILE A 11 4.51 5.68 4.69
CA ILE A 11 3.36 4.82 5.01
C ILE A 11 3.43 4.37 6.48
N THR A 12 4.60 3.94 6.94
CA THR A 12 4.81 3.53 8.34
C THR A 12 4.52 4.69 9.31
N GLY A 13 4.97 5.90 8.97
CA GLY A 13 4.71 7.10 9.75
C GLY A 13 3.21 7.42 9.84
N GLN A 14 2.49 7.36 8.73
CA GLN A 14 1.04 7.60 8.70
C GLN A 14 0.27 6.56 9.54
N VAL A 15 0.63 5.28 9.43
CA VAL A 15 0.01 4.21 10.25
C VAL A 15 0.24 4.46 11.74
N ARG A 16 1.47 4.81 12.14
CA ARG A 16 1.80 5.11 13.54
C ARG A 16 1.05 6.34 14.06
N ALA A 17 0.97 7.40 13.25
CA ALA A 17 0.26 8.62 13.61
C ALA A 17 -1.25 8.37 13.80
N ALA A 18 -1.87 7.64 12.87
CA ALA A 18 -3.28 7.29 12.95
C ALA A 18 -3.58 6.39 14.17
N ALA A 19 -2.72 5.42 14.45
CA ALA A 19 -2.84 4.56 15.62
C ALA A 19 -2.75 5.36 16.93
N ALA A 20 -1.81 6.31 17.02
CA ALA A 20 -1.68 7.20 18.18
C ALA A 20 -2.89 8.13 18.36
N ALA A 21 -3.53 8.54 17.26
CA ALA A 21 -4.70 9.42 17.26
C ALA A 21 -6.05 8.69 17.38
N GLY A 22 -6.07 7.35 17.27
CA GLY A 22 -7.32 6.58 17.17
C GLY A 22 -8.08 6.80 15.86
N THR A 23 -7.40 7.27 14.83
CA THR A 23 -7.99 7.57 13.51
C THR A 23 -8.07 6.31 12.67
N ALA A 24 -9.26 6.00 12.15
CA ALA A 24 -9.45 4.91 11.19
C ALA A 24 -8.78 5.24 9.85
N LEU A 25 -8.07 4.26 9.28
CA LEU A 25 -7.46 4.37 7.95
C LEU A 25 -8.20 3.51 6.92
N ARG A 26 -8.44 4.09 5.74
CA ARG A 26 -8.89 3.41 4.54
C ARG A 26 -7.67 3.07 3.66
N VAL A 27 -7.28 1.80 3.64
CA VAL A 27 -6.21 1.31 2.75
C VAL A 27 -6.72 1.25 1.32
N ARG A 28 -6.01 1.86 0.37
CA ARG A 28 -6.41 1.88 -1.04
C ARG A 28 -5.20 1.89 -1.98
N GLY A 29 -5.23 1.01 -2.98
CA GLY A 29 -4.31 1.03 -4.12
C GLY A 29 -4.88 1.79 -5.32
N GLY A 30 -4.95 1.13 -6.49
CA GLY A 30 -5.51 1.72 -7.71
C GLY A 30 -7.01 2.08 -7.64
N GLY A 31 -7.75 1.53 -6.68
CA GLY A 31 -9.15 1.88 -6.45
C GLY A 31 -10.14 1.38 -7.50
N SER A 32 -9.71 0.49 -8.39
CA SER A 32 -10.58 -0.15 -9.39
C SER A 32 -11.75 -0.93 -8.80
N LYS A 33 -11.70 -1.24 -7.49
CA LYS A 33 -12.76 -1.93 -6.73
C LYS A 33 -13.46 -1.05 -5.68
N ASP A 34 -13.33 0.27 -5.75
CA ASP A 34 -14.01 1.17 -4.80
C ASP A 34 -15.54 1.02 -4.83
N PHE A 35 -16.10 0.48 -5.92
CA PHE A 35 -17.53 0.18 -6.07
C PHE A 35 -17.98 -1.10 -5.33
N TYR A 36 -17.05 -1.95 -4.91
CA TYR A 36 -17.34 -3.30 -4.45
C TYR A 36 -17.29 -3.38 -2.92
N GLY A 37 -18.38 -3.84 -2.30
CA GLY A 37 -18.50 -3.98 -0.85
C GLY A 37 -19.16 -2.77 -0.18
N GLN A 38 -18.87 -2.58 1.10
CA GLN A 38 -19.39 -1.44 1.86
C GLN A 38 -18.56 -0.18 1.60
N PRO A 39 -19.17 1.02 1.66
CA PRO A 39 -18.43 2.28 1.57
C PRO A 39 -17.29 2.31 2.60
N ALA A 40 -16.06 2.43 2.14
CA ALA A 40 -14.91 2.50 3.02
C ALA A 40 -14.84 3.88 3.69
N SER A 41 -14.66 3.88 5.01
CA SER A 41 -14.52 5.08 5.85
C SER A 41 -13.10 5.21 6.40
N GLY A 42 -12.77 6.41 6.89
CA GLY A 42 -11.45 6.74 7.43
C GLY A 42 -10.56 7.49 6.45
N GLU A 43 -9.38 7.90 6.94
CA GLU A 43 -8.41 8.65 6.15
C GLU A 43 -7.69 7.75 5.15
N LEU A 44 -7.45 8.27 3.95
CA LEU A 44 -6.81 7.52 2.88
C LEU A 44 -5.36 7.16 3.23
N LEU A 45 -5.06 5.86 3.25
CA LEU A 45 -3.70 5.32 3.22
C LEU A 45 -3.43 4.80 1.80
N ASP A 46 -2.73 5.61 1.00
CA ASP A 46 -2.41 5.29 -0.39
C ASP A 46 -1.18 4.38 -0.48
N THR A 47 -1.36 3.18 -1.03
CA THR A 47 -0.27 2.21 -1.19
C THR A 47 0.50 2.35 -2.50
N ARG A 48 0.02 3.15 -3.46
CA ARG A 48 0.64 3.28 -4.80
C ARG A 48 2.12 3.68 -4.78
N PRO A 49 2.60 4.55 -3.87
CA PRO A 49 4.03 4.87 -3.80
C PRO A 49 4.91 3.66 -3.43
N LEU A 50 4.36 2.63 -2.78
CA LEU A 50 5.05 1.40 -2.42
C LEU A 50 4.93 0.38 -3.56
N ALA A 51 5.57 0.67 -4.69
CA ALA A 51 5.53 -0.16 -5.90
C ALA A 51 6.87 -0.85 -6.20
N GLY A 52 6.81 -1.91 -6.99
CA GLY A 52 7.97 -2.61 -7.55
C GLY A 52 8.07 -4.07 -7.14
N ILE A 53 8.81 -4.82 -7.94
CA ILE A 53 9.10 -6.25 -7.74
C ILE A 53 10.20 -6.39 -6.68
N THR A 54 10.04 -7.33 -5.74
CA THR A 54 11.05 -7.67 -4.73
C THR A 54 11.70 -9.03 -4.97
N SER A 55 10.99 -9.94 -5.64
CA SER A 55 11.52 -11.23 -6.08
C SER A 55 10.79 -11.68 -7.34
N TYR A 56 11.51 -12.37 -8.24
CA TYR A 56 10.98 -12.94 -9.47
C TYR A 56 11.64 -14.29 -9.71
N GLU A 57 10.87 -15.37 -9.62
CA GLU A 57 11.31 -16.75 -9.78
C GLU A 57 10.53 -17.40 -10.94
N PRO A 58 11.01 -17.28 -12.19
CA PRO A 58 10.27 -17.71 -13.38
C PRO A 58 10.04 -19.22 -13.45
N SER A 59 11.01 -20.01 -12.99
CA SER A 59 10.90 -21.48 -12.96
C SER A 59 9.79 -21.96 -12.03
N GLU A 60 9.49 -21.19 -10.99
CA GLU A 60 8.42 -21.46 -10.04
C GLU A 60 7.11 -20.75 -10.40
N LEU A 61 7.11 -19.89 -11.42
CA LEU A 61 6.01 -19.01 -11.80
C LEU A 61 5.55 -18.10 -10.64
N VAL A 62 6.51 -17.65 -9.83
CA VAL A 62 6.26 -16.80 -8.67
C VAL A 62 6.86 -15.41 -8.86
N VAL A 63 6.09 -14.39 -8.50
CA VAL A 63 6.57 -13.01 -8.36
C VAL A 63 6.14 -12.48 -6.99
N THR A 64 7.08 -11.88 -6.27
CA THR A 64 6.78 -11.10 -5.06
C THR A 64 6.83 -9.63 -5.43
N VAL A 65 5.73 -8.93 -5.18
CA VAL A 65 5.58 -7.51 -5.50
C VAL A 65 5.13 -6.75 -4.27
N ARG A 66 5.42 -5.45 -4.27
CA ARG A 66 4.87 -4.54 -3.27
C ARG A 66 3.41 -4.20 -3.58
N ALA A 67 2.66 -3.81 -2.54
CA ALA A 67 1.22 -3.60 -2.58
C ALA A 67 0.75 -2.48 -3.54
N GLY A 68 1.62 -1.55 -3.91
CA GLY A 68 1.34 -0.49 -4.88
C GLY A 68 1.69 -0.82 -6.33
N THR A 69 2.20 -2.02 -6.61
CA THR A 69 2.63 -2.41 -7.97
C THR A 69 1.41 -2.50 -8.90
N PRO A 70 1.38 -1.74 -10.01
CA PRO A 70 0.24 -1.76 -10.92
C PRO A 70 0.10 -3.12 -11.64
N LEU A 71 -1.14 -3.47 -11.97
CA LEU A 71 -1.53 -4.64 -12.75
C LEU A 71 -2.18 -4.18 -14.06
#